data_AF-A0AAU2Y9U5-F1
#
_entry.id   AF-A0AAU2Y9U5-F1
#
_cell.length_a   1.000
_cell.length_b   1.000
_cell.length_c   1.000
_cell.angle_alpha   90.00
_cell.angle_beta   90.00
_cell.angle_gamma   90.00
#
_symmetry.space_group_name_H-M   'P 1'
#
loop_
_entity.id
_entity.type
_entity.pdbx_description
1 polymer ?
#
loop_
_entity_poly.entity_id
_entity_poly.type
_entity_poly.pdbx_seq_one_letter_code
_entity_poly.pdbx_strand_id
1 'polypeptide(L)'
;MNDTYDDKPVRDLSAWAVDRLEEALATARDGHELESIRVIAQSRAYGCGDPDSARLRWAKLSLTANKRLPGGTSWNDARKRCQNFALRIWIIQHVGPGTDPDWDPEALAADTLAALPLAPGRAHSLSTGWHDLPAERIGELRRHKNMTAHVDHLVHLIPSGPTKDRLSAWIDVRKHLP
;
A
#
# COMPACT_ATOMS: atom_id res chain seq x y z
N MET A 1 16.45 17.45 42.34
CA MET A 1 15.78 16.24 41.85
C MET A 1 16.05 16.24 40.35
N ASN A 2 17.08 15.53 39.91
CA ASN A 2 17.52 15.55 38.51
C ASN A 2 16.66 14.55 37.73
N ASP A 3 15.88 15.09 36.79
CA ASP A 3 15.22 14.32 35.74
C ASP A 3 16.27 13.95 34.69
N THR A 4 16.81 12.74 34.79
CA THR A 4 17.63 12.15 33.73
C THR A 4 16.70 11.74 32.60
N TYR A 5 16.58 12.60 31.58
CA TYR A 5 16.16 12.17 30.26
C TYR A 5 17.11 11.06 29.81
N ASP A 6 16.60 9.84 29.80
CA ASP A 6 17.25 8.67 29.20
C ASP A 6 17.33 8.90 27.69
N ASP A 7 18.38 9.62 27.27
CA ASP A 7 18.74 9.88 25.88
C ASP A 7 19.27 8.58 25.27
N LYS A 8 18.37 7.63 25.05
CA LYS A 8 18.68 6.46 24.23
C LYS A 8 19.02 6.98 22.84
N PRO A 9 20.20 6.65 22.28
CA PRO A 9 20.53 7.05 20.93
C PRO A 9 19.41 6.56 20.01
N VAL A 10 18.78 7.49 19.30
CA VAL A 10 17.79 7.18 18.26
C VAL A 10 18.45 6.15 17.35
N ARG A 11 17.96 4.92 17.39
CA ARG A 11 18.53 3.83 16.59
C ARG A 11 18.35 4.19 15.13
N ASP A 12 19.45 4.49 14.44
CA ASP A 12 19.42 4.67 13.00
C ASP A 12 19.23 3.32 12.31
N LEU A 13 17.96 3.00 12.10
CA LEU A 13 17.53 1.79 11.40
C LEU A 13 17.86 1.83 9.90
N SER A 14 18.14 3.01 9.33
CA SER A 14 18.35 3.16 7.88
C SER A 14 19.67 2.53 7.39
N ALA A 15 20.65 2.43 8.29
CA ALA A 15 21.94 1.79 8.05
C ALA A 15 21.91 0.26 8.22
N TRP A 16 20.79 -0.32 8.66
CA TRP A 16 20.72 -1.75 8.97
C TRP A 16 20.57 -2.60 7.71
N ALA A 17 21.22 -3.77 7.71
CA ALA A 17 21.00 -4.79 6.70
C ALA A 17 19.60 -5.42 6.84
N VAL A 18 19.10 -6.02 5.76
CA VAL A 18 17.75 -6.60 5.70
C VAL A 18 17.52 -7.67 6.77
N ASP A 19 18.49 -8.56 7.00
CA ASP A 19 18.40 -9.64 8.00
C ASP A 19 18.15 -9.07 9.40
N ARG A 20 18.85 -7.98 9.74
CA ARG A 20 18.73 -7.32 11.06
C ARG A 20 17.38 -6.63 11.24
N LEU A 21 16.81 -6.07 10.18
CA LEU A 21 15.46 -5.48 10.24
C LEU A 21 14.35 -6.54 10.23
N GLU A 22 14.59 -7.71 9.62
CA GLU A 22 13.71 -8.88 9.74
C GLU A 22 13.63 -9.38 11.20
N GLU A 23 14.78 -9.49 11.87
CA GLU A 23 14.85 -9.82 13.31
C GLU A 23 14.14 -8.76 14.16
N ALA A 24 14.42 -7.49 13.91
CA ALA A 24 13.77 -6.38 14.62
C ALA A 24 12.25 -6.44 14.45
N LEU A 25 11.77 -6.68 13.23
CA LEU A 25 10.36 -6.84 12.94
C LEU A 25 9.76 -7.99 13.77
N ALA A 26 10.41 -9.15 13.85
CA ALA A 26 9.90 -10.29 14.63
C ALA A 26 9.63 -9.92 16.10
N THR A 27 10.48 -9.07 16.69
CA THR A 27 10.34 -8.62 18.07
C THR A 27 9.47 -7.37 18.25
N ALA A 28 9.25 -6.58 17.21
CA ALA A 28 8.52 -5.31 17.31
C ALA A 28 7.10 -5.51 17.88
N ARG A 29 6.71 -4.65 18.81
CA ARG A 29 5.34 -4.64 19.39
C ARG A 29 4.67 -3.28 19.27
N ASP A 30 5.48 -2.25 19.12
CA ASP A 30 5.06 -0.87 19.04
C ASP A 30 4.73 -0.45 17.60
N GLY A 31 3.70 0.39 17.46
CA GLY A 31 3.24 0.87 16.15
C GLY A 31 4.23 1.82 15.46
N HIS A 32 4.97 2.63 16.22
CA HIS A 32 5.97 3.55 15.67
C HIS A 32 7.20 2.79 15.18
N GLU A 33 7.64 1.76 15.91
CA GLU A 33 8.69 0.85 15.46
C GLU A 33 8.30 0.13 14.16
N LEU A 34 7.09 -0.43 14.09
CA LEU A 34 6.57 -1.05 12.87
C LEU A 34 6.51 -0.09 11.68
N GLU A 35 6.08 1.16 11.90
CA GLU A 35 6.00 2.17 10.84
C GLU A 35 7.41 2.56 10.37
N SER A 36 8.37 2.68 11.29
CA SER A 36 9.77 2.99 10.96
C SER A 36 10.39 1.88 10.10
N ILE A 37 10.22 0.62 10.49
CA ILE A 37 10.67 -0.55 9.70
C ILE A 37 10.00 -0.53 8.33
N ARG A 38 8.69 -0.30 8.26
CA ARG A 38 7.93 -0.24 7.00
C ARG A 38 8.50 0.81 6.04
N VAL A 39 8.71 2.04 6.52
CA VAL A 39 9.20 3.17 5.70
C VAL A 39 10.60 2.89 5.17
N ILE A 40 11.51 2.39 6.01
CA ILE A 40 12.88 2.10 5.62
C ILE A 40 12.92 0.96 4.60
N ALA A 41 12.19 -0.12 4.87
CA ALA A 41 12.11 -1.26 3.96
C ALA A 41 11.50 -0.87 2.61
N GLN A 42 10.46 -0.04 2.59
CA GLN A 42 9.90 0.51 1.35
C GLN A 42 10.92 1.36 0.58
N SER A 43 11.63 2.24 1.28
CA SER A 43 12.64 3.12 0.66
C SER A 43 13.79 2.32 0.05
N ARG A 44 14.23 1.25 0.72
CA ARG A 44 15.25 0.32 0.22
C ARG A 44 14.75 -0.47 -0.98
N ALA A 45 13.52 -0.97 -0.95
CA ALA A 45 12.91 -1.64 -2.09
C ALA A 45 12.88 -0.75 -3.33
N TYR A 46 12.62 0.55 -3.15
CA TYR A 46 12.61 1.57 -4.20
C TYR A 46 14.00 1.98 -4.72
N GLY A 47 15.07 1.66 -4.00
CA GLY A 47 16.44 1.99 -4.38
C GLY A 47 16.88 1.30 -5.68
N CYS A 48 17.69 2.00 -6.47
CA CYS A 48 18.20 1.53 -7.76
C CYS A 48 19.54 0.78 -7.70
N GLY A 49 20.09 0.54 -6.50
CA GLY A 49 21.41 -0.08 -6.31
C GLY A 49 21.40 -1.52 -5.81
N ASP A 50 20.27 -2.01 -5.30
CA ASP A 50 20.17 -3.35 -4.75
C ASP A 50 19.77 -4.36 -5.84
N PRO A 51 20.30 -5.61 -5.81
CA PRO A 51 19.82 -6.68 -6.67
C PRO A 51 18.32 -6.95 -6.48
N ASP A 52 17.66 -7.46 -7.51
CA ASP A 52 16.22 -7.74 -7.48
C ASP A 52 15.80 -8.65 -6.31
N SER A 53 16.60 -9.67 -6.00
CA SER A 53 16.35 -10.55 -4.84
C SER A 53 16.35 -9.78 -3.52
N ALA A 54 17.24 -8.80 -3.34
CA ALA A 54 17.27 -7.95 -2.16
C ALA A 54 16.08 -6.98 -2.14
N ARG A 55 15.72 -6.38 -3.28
CA ARG A 55 14.55 -5.51 -3.41
C ARG A 55 13.25 -6.24 -3.06
N LEU A 56 13.10 -7.50 -3.47
CA LEU A 56 11.96 -8.34 -3.12
C LEU A 56 11.90 -8.63 -1.60
N ARG A 57 13.04 -8.89 -0.96
CA ARG A 57 13.10 -9.07 0.50
C ARG A 57 12.70 -7.80 1.24
N TRP A 58 13.25 -6.65 0.84
CA TRP A 58 12.87 -5.35 1.39
C TRP A 58 11.37 -5.06 1.22
N ALA A 59 10.81 -5.37 0.05
CA ALA A 59 9.39 -5.19 -0.20
C ALA A 59 8.53 -6.10 0.68
N LYS A 60 8.89 -7.38 0.84
CA LYS A 60 8.22 -8.30 1.78
C LYS A 60 8.26 -7.83 3.21
N LEU A 61 9.41 -7.32 3.65
CA LEU A 61 9.58 -6.77 4.99
C LEU A 61 8.62 -5.59 5.22
N SER A 62 8.54 -4.66 4.26
CA SER A 62 7.60 -3.54 4.30
C SER A 62 6.14 -3.99 4.35
N LEU A 63 5.72 -4.92 3.49
CA LEU A 63 4.35 -5.45 3.48
C LEU A 63 3.99 -6.12 4.83
N THR A 64 4.94 -6.85 5.41
CA THR A 64 4.75 -7.56 6.69
C THR A 64 4.65 -6.58 7.86
N ALA A 65 5.52 -5.57 7.90
CA ALA A 65 5.45 -4.48 8.88
C ALA A 65 4.11 -3.73 8.76
N ASN A 66 3.72 -3.36 7.54
CA ASN A 66 2.46 -2.66 7.30
C ASN A 66 1.25 -3.49 7.75
N LYS A 67 1.23 -4.80 7.47
CA LYS A 67 0.14 -5.70 7.91
C LYS A 67 -0.07 -5.64 9.43
N ARG A 68 1.03 -5.56 10.19
CA ARG A 68 1.03 -5.56 11.67
C ARG A 68 0.73 -4.21 12.31
N LEU A 69 0.78 -3.11 11.56
CA LEU A 69 0.37 -1.81 12.09
C LEU A 69 -1.07 -1.84 12.58
N PRO A 70 -1.39 -1.09 13.66
CA PRO A 70 -2.76 -1.01 14.15
C PRO A 70 -3.70 -0.51 13.04
N GLY A 71 -4.78 -1.26 12.85
CA GLY A 71 -5.90 -0.89 11.99
C GLY A 71 -7.10 -0.44 12.84
N GLY A 72 -8.29 -0.47 12.27
CA GLY A 72 -9.55 -0.30 13.02
C GLY A 72 -10.26 1.04 12.79
N THR A 73 -9.71 1.89 11.93
CA THR A 73 -10.47 2.98 11.31
C THR A 73 -10.44 2.82 9.80
N SER A 74 -11.53 3.22 9.13
CA SER A 74 -11.61 3.16 7.67
C SER A 74 -10.47 3.91 6.97
N TRP A 75 -9.97 4.98 7.60
CA TRP A 75 -8.81 5.73 7.13
C TRP A 75 -7.49 4.99 7.29
N ASN A 76 -7.23 4.40 8.46
CA ASN A 76 -6.00 3.65 8.69
C ASN A 76 -5.93 2.41 7.81
N ASP A 77 -7.05 1.69 7.67
CA ASP A 77 -7.11 0.50 6.84
C ASP A 77 -6.95 0.84 5.36
N ALA A 78 -7.57 1.92 4.87
CA ALA A 78 -7.37 2.39 3.50
C ALA A 78 -5.93 2.84 3.26
N ARG A 79 -5.31 3.58 4.20
CA ARG A 79 -3.89 3.97 4.11
C ARG A 79 -3.00 2.74 3.95
N LYS A 80 -3.18 1.73 4.80
CA LYS A 80 -2.41 0.48 4.73
C LYS A 80 -2.57 -0.19 3.36
N ARG A 81 -3.80 -0.29 2.85
CA ARG A 81 -4.08 -0.87 1.51
C ARG A 81 -3.43 -0.08 0.38
N CYS A 82 -3.58 1.25 0.38
CA CYS A 82 -2.95 2.12 -0.62
C CYS A 82 -1.43 1.93 -0.65
N GLN A 83 -0.78 1.89 0.52
CA GLN A 83 0.67 1.69 0.62
C GLN A 83 1.09 0.31 0.10
N ASN A 84 0.32 -0.75 0.41
CA ASN A 84 0.58 -2.08 -0.12
C ASN A 84 0.43 -2.12 -1.64
N PHE A 85 -0.64 -1.56 -2.19
CA PHE A 85 -0.89 -1.56 -3.63
C PHE A 85 0.19 -0.78 -4.38
N ALA A 86 0.58 0.40 -3.87
CA ALA A 86 1.65 1.20 -4.45
C ALA A 86 3.00 0.46 -4.47
N LEU A 87 3.35 -0.23 -3.37
CA LEU A 87 4.59 -1.01 -3.33
C LEU A 87 4.54 -2.22 -4.27
N ARG A 88 3.43 -2.96 -4.27
CA ARG A 88 3.27 -4.16 -5.12
C ARG A 88 3.33 -3.81 -6.61
N ILE A 89 2.58 -2.80 -7.06
CA ILE A 89 2.65 -2.39 -8.48
C ILE A 89 4.05 -1.94 -8.87
N TRP A 90 4.74 -1.22 -7.97
CA TRP A 90 6.09 -0.75 -8.25
C TRP A 90 7.05 -1.92 -8.42
N ILE A 91 6.99 -2.93 -7.54
CA ILE A 91 7.83 -4.14 -7.65
C ILE A 91 7.52 -4.87 -8.96
N ILE A 92 6.25 -5.08 -9.27
CA ILE A 92 5.84 -5.75 -10.52
C ILE A 92 6.41 -5.02 -11.75
N GLN A 93 6.41 -3.67 -11.75
CA GLN A 93 6.90 -2.89 -12.88
C GLN A 93 8.43 -2.85 -13.01
N HIS A 94 9.16 -2.89 -11.89
CA HIS A 94 10.61 -2.63 -11.88
C HIS A 94 11.48 -3.84 -11.56
N VAL A 95 10.88 -4.93 -11.09
CA VAL A 95 11.53 -6.23 -10.86
C VAL A 95 10.89 -7.30 -11.74
N GLY A 96 9.58 -7.19 -11.97
CA GLY A 96 8.81 -8.15 -12.75
C GLY A 96 7.85 -8.97 -11.89
N PRO A 97 6.87 -9.64 -12.53
CA PRO A 97 5.98 -10.56 -11.84
C PRO A 97 6.75 -11.77 -11.30
N GLY A 98 6.33 -12.28 -10.14
CA GLY A 98 6.95 -13.42 -9.46
C GLY A 98 5.96 -14.56 -9.21
N THR A 99 6.46 -15.66 -8.63
CA THR A 99 5.61 -16.78 -8.18
C THR A 99 4.91 -16.52 -6.85
N ASP A 100 5.37 -15.51 -6.11
CA ASP A 100 4.74 -15.09 -4.88
C ASP A 100 3.49 -14.22 -5.18
N PRO A 101 2.33 -14.48 -4.55
CA PRO A 101 1.11 -13.71 -4.77
C PRO A 101 1.24 -12.21 -4.54
N ASP A 102 2.18 -11.75 -3.70
CA ASP A 102 2.40 -10.31 -3.54
C ASP A 102 2.90 -9.65 -4.83
N TRP A 103 3.55 -10.41 -5.71
CA TRP A 103 4.11 -9.94 -6.99
C TRP A 103 3.34 -10.45 -8.20
N ASP A 104 2.15 -11.00 -7.99
CA ASP A 104 1.24 -11.41 -9.06
C ASP A 104 0.28 -10.24 -9.41
N PRO A 105 0.27 -9.76 -10.68
CA PRO A 105 -0.68 -8.76 -11.15
C PRO A 105 -2.15 -9.15 -10.94
N GLU A 106 -2.52 -10.42 -11.14
CA GLU A 106 -3.91 -10.86 -10.99
C GLU A 106 -4.33 -10.87 -9.51
N ALA A 107 -3.47 -11.34 -8.61
CA ALA A 107 -3.67 -11.25 -7.17
C ALA A 107 -3.81 -9.78 -6.71
N LEU A 108 -2.97 -8.87 -7.22
CA LEU A 108 -3.08 -7.45 -6.90
C LEU A 108 -4.41 -6.86 -7.41
N ALA A 109 -4.87 -7.27 -8.59
CA ALA A 109 -6.15 -6.85 -9.13
C ALA A 109 -7.32 -7.32 -8.27
N ALA A 110 -7.30 -8.59 -7.85
CA ALA A 110 -8.31 -9.17 -6.97
C ALA A 110 -8.36 -8.43 -5.62
N ASP A 111 -7.20 -8.22 -4.99
CA ASP A 111 -7.11 -7.51 -3.71
C ASP A 111 -7.58 -6.05 -3.81
N THR A 112 -7.25 -5.39 -4.93
CA THR A 112 -7.71 -4.03 -5.21
C THR A 112 -9.23 -3.98 -5.29
N LEU A 113 -9.85 -4.86 -6.07
CA LEU A 113 -11.32 -4.90 -6.20
C LEU A 113 -12.00 -5.29 -4.88
N ALA A 114 -11.42 -6.21 -4.11
CA ALA A 114 -11.94 -6.60 -2.79
C ALA A 114 -11.84 -5.47 -1.74
N ALA A 115 -10.98 -4.46 -1.98
CA ALA A 115 -10.84 -3.30 -1.11
C ALA A 115 -11.87 -2.19 -1.35
N LEU A 116 -12.63 -2.26 -2.43
CA LEU A 116 -13.53 -1.21 -2.85
C LEU A 116 -14.97 -1.59 -2.47
N PRO A 117 -15.54 -1.01 -1.39
CA PRO A 117 -16.90 -1.34 -0.96
C PRO A 117 -17.97 -0.87 -1.94
N LEU A 118 -17.70 0.15 -2.77
CA LEU A 118 -18.62 0.60 -3.80
C LEU A 118 -18.36 -0.12 -5.12
N ALA A 119 -19.40 -0.28 -5.94
CA ALA A 119 -19.23 -0.58 -7.36
C ALA A 119 -18.89 0.69 -8.14
N PRO A 120 -18.18 0.61 -9.29
CA PRO A 120 -17.82 1.78 -10.11
C PRO A 120 -19.01 2.69 -10.42
N GLY A 121 -20.13 2.14 -10.88
CA GLY A 121 -21.33 2.92 -11.21
C GLY A 121 -21.88 3.71 -10.01
N ARG A 122 -21.87 3.12 -8.81
CA ARG A 122 -22.32 3.82 -7.59
C ARG A 122 -21.36 4.92 -7.18
N ALA A 123 -20.05 4.67 -7.25
CA ALA A 123 -19.04 5.68 -6.97
C ALA A 123 -19.13 6.85 -7.96
N HIS A 124 -19.41 6.58 -9.24
CA HIS A 124 -19.65 7.60 -10.25
C HIS A 124 -20.87 8.46 -9.93
N SER A 125 -22.02 7.84 -9.63
CA SER A 125 -23.25 8.57 -9.26
C SER A 125 -23.07 9.45 -8.02
N LEU A 126 -22.24 9.03 -7.06
CA LEU A 126 -21.92 9.86 -5.89
C LEU A 126 -20.94 10.99 -6.24
N SER A 127 -20.06 10.77 -7.22
CA SER A 127 -19.05 11.76 -7.63
C SER A 127 -19.63 12.98 -8.35
N THR A 128 -20.76 12.86 -9.05
CA THR A 128 -21.34 13.97 -9.84
C THR A 128 -21.82 15.15 -8.99
N GLY A 129 -22.12 14.93 -7.70
CA GLY A 129 -22.57 15.94 -6.75
C GLY A 129 -21.80 15.90 -5.43
N TRP A 130 -20.52 15.54 -5.45
CA TRP A 130 -19.79 15.19 -4.24
C TRP A 130 -19.70 16.33 -3.21
N HIS A 131 -19.75 17.60 -3.65
CA HIS A 131 -19.68 18.77 -2.76
C HIS A 131 -20.87 18.87 -1.81
N ASP A 132 -22.02 18.31 -2.18
CA ASP A 132 -23.25 18.31 -1.37
C ASP A 132 -23.34 17.10 -0.43
N LEU A 133 -22.37 16.18 -0.50
CA LEU A 133 -22.36 14.98 0.33
C LEU A 133 -21.81 15.27 1.74
N PRO A 134 -22.24 14.50 2.76
CA PRO A 134 -21.61 14.51 4.06
C PRO A 134 -20.11 14.20 3.99
N ALA A 135 -19.33 14.76 4.91
CA ALA A 135 -17.87 14.63 4.95
C ALA A 135 -17.40 13.16 4.95
N GLU A 136 -18.15 12.26 5.59
CA GLU A 136 -17.85 10.83 5.64
C GLU A 136 -17.90 10.19 4.24
N ARG A 137 -18.86 10.61 3.41
CA ARG A 137 -19.05 10.14 2.04
C ARG A 137 -18.02 10.73 1.10
N ILE A 138 -17.66 12.00 1.26
CA ILE A 138 -16.53 12.60 0.53
C ILE A 138 -15.25 11.84 0.87
N GLY A 139 -15.02 11.56 2.16
CA GLY A 139 -13.89 10.76 2.63
C GLY A 139 -13.87 9.36 2.04
N GLU A 140 -15.02 8.70 1.91
CA GLU A 140 -15.16 7.41 1.23
C GLU A 140 -14.71 7.49 -0.23
N LEU A 141 -15.18 8.47 -1.00
CA LEU A 141 -14.78 8.64 -2.40
C LEU A 141 -13.28 8.92 -2.55
N ARG A 142 -12.70 9.76 -1.68
CA ARG A 142 -11.24 10.00 -1.64
C ARG A 142 -10.45 8.73 -1.36
N ARG A 143 -10.93 7.89 -0.43
CA ARG A 143 -10.30 6.59 -0.15
C ARG A 143 -10.33 5.68 -1.38
N HIS A 144 -11.44 5.64 -2.12
CA HIS A 144 -11.52 4.88 -3.38
C HIS A 144 -10.52 5.40 -4.40
N LYS A 145 -10.44 6.73 -4.61
CA LYS A 145 -9.48 7.36 -5.55
C LYS A 145 -8.02 7.01 -5.26
N ASN A 146 -7.68 6.96 -3.97
CA ASN A 146 -6.33 6.59 -3.52
C ASN A 146 -6.07 5.09 -3.69
N MET A 147 -7.04 4.23 -3.33
CA MET A 147 -6.90 2.77 -3.47
C MET A 147 -6.87 2.32 -4.93
N THR A 148 -7.33 3.14 -5.87
CA THR A 148 -7.28 2.87 -7.31
C THR A 148 -6.16 3.62 -8.03
N ALA A 149 -5.23 4.28 -7.33
CA ALA A 149 -4.20 5.08 -7.98
C ALA A 149 -3.27 4.28 -8.92
N HIS A 150 -3.11 2.98 -8.70
CA HIS A 150 -2.25 2.10 -9.49
C HIS A 150 -2.95 1.39 -10.64
N VAL A 151 -4.28 1.49 -10.77
CA VAL A 151 -5.02 0.61 -11.68
C VAL A 151 -4.72 0.86 -13.16
N ASP A 152 -4.36 2.10 -13.52
CA ASP A 152 -3.93 2.48 -14.87
C ASP A 152 -2.71 1.66 -15.32
N HIS A 153 -1.77 1.40 -14.41
CA HIS A 153 -0.62 0.55 -14.70
C HIS A 153 -0.97 -0.93 -14.67
N LEU A 154 -1.77 -1.34 -13.69
CA LEU A 154 -2.12 -2.74 -13.47
C LEU A 154 -2.92 -3.35 -14.62
N VAL A 155 -3.82 -2.58 -15.25
CA VAL A 155 -4.72 -3.08 -16.30
C VAL A 155 -3.95 -3.59 -17.53
N HIS A 156 -2.75 -3.05 -17.78
CA HIS A 156 -1.89 -3.47 -18.88
C HIS A 156 -1.14 -4.78 -18.61
N LEU A 157 -1.12 -5.24 -17.35
CA LEU A 157 -0.35 -6.40 -16.90
C LEU A 157 -1.21 -7.65 -16.71
N ILE A 158 -2.53 -7.52 -16.79
CA ILE A 158 -3.48 -8.64 -16.61
C ILE A 158 -4.17 -9.00 -17.94
N PRO A 159 -4.55 -10.29 -18.12
CA PRO A 159 -5.27 -10.73 -19.30
C PRO A 159 -6.66 -10.10 -19.40
N SER A 160 -7.22 -10.12 -20.61
CA SER A 160 -8.61 -9.69 -20.84
C SER A 160 -9.59 -10.57 -20.09
N GLY A 161 -10.65 -9.97 -19.54
CA GLY A 161 -11.68 -10.67 -18.80
C GLY A 161 -12.36 -9.78 -17.76
N PRO A 162 -13.29 -10.35 -16.95
CA PRO A 162 -14.14 -9.57 -16.05
C PRO A 162 -13.37 -8.71 -15.04
N THR A 163 -12.22 -9.18 -14.56
CA THR A 163 -11.35 -8.43 -13.66
C THR A 163 -10.79 -7.18 -14.34
N LYS A 164 -10.31 -7.30 -15.58
CA LYS A 164 -9.78 -6.19 -16.38
C LYS A 164 -10.88 -5.19 -16.73
N ASP A 165 -12.06 -5.66 -17.07
CA ASP A 165 -13.22 -4.80 -17.37
C ASP A 165 -13.63 -3.97 -16.15
N ARG A 166 -13.67 -4.61 -14.97
CA ARG A 166 -13.99 -3.92 -13.70
C ARG A 166 -12.93 -2.89 -13.32
N LEU A 167 -11.65 -3.20 -13.50
CA LEU A 167 -10.57 -2.22 -13.26
C LEU A 167 -10.60 -1.08 -14.27
N SER A 168 -10.94 -1.35 -15.54
CA SER A 168 -11.10 -0.33 -16.57
C SER A 168 -12.25 0.62 -16.24
N ALA A 169 -13.39 0.10 -15.74
CA ALA A 169 -14.46 0.94 -15.22
C ALA A 169 -13.99 1.82 -14.05
N TRP A 170 -13.13 1.30 -13.17
CA TRP A 170 -12.55 2.10 -12.10
C TRP A 170 -11.60 3.20 -12.58
N ILE A 171 -10.83 2.97 -13.65
CA ILE A 171 -10.00 3.99 -14.30
C ILE A 171 -10.86 5.19 -14.73
N ASP A 172 -12.00 4.93 -15.36
CA ASP A 172 -12.89 5.99 -15.82
C ASP A 172 -13.53 6.74 -14.66
N VAL A 173 -14.06 6.02 -13.67
CA VAL A 173 -14.70 6.65 -12.50
C VAL A 173 -13.71 7.47 -11.69
N ARG A 174 -12.46 7.03 -11.56
CA ARG A 174 -11.41 7.69 -10.77
C ARG A 174 -11.19 9.15 -11.18
N LYS A 175 -11.33 9.47 -12.48
CA LYS A 175 -11.20 10.83 -13.03
C LYS A 175 -12.20 11.82 -12.45
N HIS A 176 -13.32 11.33 -11.91
CA HIS A 176 -14.41 12.12 -11.35
C HIS A 176 -14.43 12.16 -9.82
N LEU A 177 -13.67 11.28 -9.16
CA LEU A 177 -13.63 11.23 -7.70
C LEU A 177 -12.93 12.48 -7.13
N PRO A 178 -13.36 13.00 -5.97
CA PRO A 178 -12.68 14.08 -5.26
C PRO A 178 -11.24 13.71 -4.88
#